data_AF-A0A2A5BGJ3-F1
#
_entry.id   AF-A0A2A5BGJ3-F1
#
_cell.length_a   1.000
_cell.length_b   1.000
_cell.length_c   1.000
_cell.angle_alpha   90.00
_cell.angle_beta   90.00
_cell.angle_gamma   90.00
#
_symmetry.space_group_name_H-M   'P 1'
#
loop_
_entity.id
_entity.type
_entity.pdbx_description
1 polymer ?
#
loop_
_entity_poly.entity_id
_entity_poly.type
_entity_poly.pdbx_seq_one_letter_code
_entity_poly.pdbx_strand_id
1 'polypeptide(L)'
;MQSYCKYHPLESAIWQNQRANEFYCEKCVDGGGDSSGYTVATSLASREDLHYLGGANSAAPFWEVLPEIFYYPLHKNSAIFLAVLFSLGALLLQFGGPVSLLVLLLLLAAITQYGFAVIASTAAGDDSPPKAMDAMKGSFELLGKKILVQLIFGVFIYAVGKLGSPLLNFSAFALVVFVLPASLMMFTLEDDITSAVNPSALLGLIGHIGWGYLLLFIFLFVLSGSSIGFVVMLSDDVSESTLLIILAGSALYSLLVAYRLMGYTIFQYQGVLGFVSEDQKNKVRRRKSSNTIDAKVEVLVKEGRYENALKLLRKEVTQRPGRIHVHENLSKLLKVMGDMERWQTHGHLYMKVAFGLGDDSRLYFLYCQYHDADSGFIPEAPEVRHRLAEQFSQRGKYKEGVALLANLHKDAPNYLEVPNAYLLMATMLFEGLADANKALQYLGFIRKNYPDSSCSNEVIKIATKCKDALV
;
A
#
# COMPACT_ATOMS: atom_id res chain seq x y z
N MET A 1 -4.45 -22.06 1.83
CA MET A 1 -3.25 -21.79 2.65
C MET A 1 -2.69 -20.46 2.19
N GLN A 2 -2.57 -19.48 3.09
CA GLN A 2 -1.93 -18.21 2.75
C GLN A 2 -0.45 -18.47 2.52
N SER A 3 0.04 -18.10 1.34
CA SER A 3 1.46 -18.17 0.99
C SER A 3 2.09 -16.80 1.23
N TYR A 4 3.22 -16.76 1.93
CA TYR A 4 3.89 -15.52 2.29
C TYR A 4 5.05 -15.22 1.34
N CYS A 5 5.42 -13.95 1.23
CA CYS A 5 6.56 -13.56 0.42
C CYS A 5 7.87 -14.14 0.98
N LYS A 6 8.69 -14.72 0.11
CA LYS A 6 10.04 -15.22 0.42
C LYS A 6 10.89 -14.19 1.16
N TYR A 7 10.81 -12.91 0.76
CA TYR A 7 11.61 -11.84 1.34
C TYR A 7 10.89 -11.04 2.43
N HIS A 8 9.56 -11.03 2.43
CA HIS A 8 8.75 -10.31 3.43
C HIS A 8 7.77 -11.29 4.08
N PRO A 9 8.20 -12.07 5.10
CA PRO A 9 7.38 -13.14 5.67
C PRO A 9 6.06 -12.68 6.30
N LEU A 10 5.93 -11.39 6.61
CA LEU A 10 4.72 -10.78 7.15
C LEU A 10 3.75 -10.28 6.05
N GLU A 11 4.15 -10.31 4.78
CA GLU A 11 3.34 -9.87 3.65
C GLU A 11 2.84 -11.07 2.85
N SER A 12 1.54 -11.10 2.56
CA SER A 12 0.94 -12.10 1.68
C SER A 12 1.53 -11.97 0.27
N ALA A 13 1.85 -13.11 -0.33
CA ALA A 13 2.33 -13.15 -1.70
C ALA A 13 1.17 -12.97 -2.69
N ILE A 14 1.40 -12.22 -3.77
CA ILE A 14 0.43 -12.07 -4.87
C ILE A 14 1.02 -12.55 -6.21
N TRP A 15 2.26 -13.03 -6.19
CA TRP A 15 2.99 -13.55 -7.33
C TRP A 15 3.63 -14.89 -6.97
N GLN A 16 3.69 -15.80 -7.95
CA GLN A 16 4.37 -17.09 -7.82
C GLN A 16 5.27 -17.34 -9.02
N ASN A 17 6.50 -17.79 -8.75
CA ASN A 17 7.31 -18.44 -9.75
C ASN A 17 6.96 -19.94 -9.77
N GLN A 18 6.28 -20.40 -10.81
CA GLN A 18 5.83 -21.80 -10.91
C GLN A 18 6.98 -22.80 -11.01
N ARG A 19 8.12 -22.40 -11.60
CA ARG A 19 9.28 -23.29 -11.78
C ARG A 19 10.03 -23.53 -10.48
N ALA A 20 10.27 -22.44 -9.73
CA ALA A 20 11.01 -22.49 -8.47
C ALA A 20 10.10 -22.74 -7.25
N ASN A 21 8.77 -22.71 -7.44
CA ASN A 21 7.76 -22.72 -6.38
C ASN A 21 8.02 -21.66 -5.30
N GLU A 22 8.40 -20.45 -5.73
CA GLU A 22 8.67 -19.31 -4.84
C GLU A 22 7.55 -18.28 -4.92
N PHE A 23 7.27 -17.63 -3.78
CA PHE A 23 6.18 -16.69 -3.62
C PHE A 23 6.69 -15.28 -3.33
N TYR A 24 6.09 -14.26 -3.94
CA TYR A 24 6.52 -12.87 -3.81
C TYR A 24 5.34 -11.95 -3.53
N CYS A 25 5.53 -11.00 -2.60
CA CYS A 25 4.61 -9.89 -2.40
C CYS A 25 4.73 -8.91 -3.56
N GLU A 26 3.88 -7.88 -3.52
CA GLU A 26 3.96 -6.81 -4.51
C GLU A 26 5.38 -6.24 -4.56
N LYS A 27 6.01 -5.88 -3.44
CA LYS A 27 7.30 -5.18 -3.38
C LYS A 27 8.48 -5.91 -4.04
N CYS A 28 8.42 -7.23 -4.22
CA CYS A 28 9.55 -8.06 -4.64
C CYS A 28 9.59 -8.41 -6.14
N VAL A 29 8.77 -7.76 -6.97
CA VAL A 29 8.71 -8.01 -8.42
C VAL A 29 8.97 -6.75 -9.25
N ASP A 30 9.55 -6.90 -10.45
CA ASP A 30 9.69 -5.88 -11.51
C ASP A 30 8.53 -6.04 -12.51
N GLY A 31 7.96 -4.94 -12.97
CA GLY A 31 6.89 -4.99 -13.96
C GLY A 31 5.50 -4.77 -13.37
N GLY A 32 4.64 -4.18 -14.19
CA GLY A 32 3.34 -3.70 -13.75
C GLY A 32 2.48 -3.27 -14.92
N GLY A 33 1.71 -4.23 -15.44
CA GLY A 33 0.70 -4.10 -16.48
C GLY A 33 1.27 -3.83 -17.88
N ASP A 34 1.01 -4.76 -18.80
CA ASP A 34 1.03 -4.45 -20.23
C ASP A 34 -0.32 -3.84 -20.63
N SER A 35 -0.38 -3.13 -21.77
CA SER A 35 -1.58 -2.45 -22.29
C SER A 35 -2.77 -3.40 -22.54
N SER A 36 -2.51 -4.71 -22.55
CA SER A 36 -3.46 -5.80 -22.76
C SER A 36 -4.14 -6.32 -21.48
N GLY A 37 -3.84 -5.77 -20.30
CA GLY A 37 -4.47 -6.17 -19.04
C GLY A 37 -3.89 -7.43 -18.39
N TYR A 38 -2.99 -8.14 -19.06
CA TYR A 38 -2.16 -9.20 -18.46
C TYR A 38 -0.99 -8.57 -17.73
N THR A 39 -0.88 -8.86 -16.44
CA THR A 39 0.23 -8.37 -15.62
C THR A 39 1.39 -9.35 -15.73
N VAL A 40 2.32 -9.08 -16.67
CA VAL A 40 3.62 -9.77 -16.67
C VAL A 40 4.50 -9.07 -15.64
N ALA A 41 4.82 -9.77 -14.57
CA ALA A 41 5.84 -9.36 -13.62
C ALA A 41 6.98 -10.36 -13.64
N THR A 42 8.18 -9.87 -13.34
CA THR A 42 9.39 -10.68 -13.25
C THR A 42 9.96 -10.61 -11.85
N SER A 43 10.59 -11.68 -11.38
CA SER A 43 11.28 -11.67 -10.09
C SER A 43 12.42 -10.65 -10.08
N LEU A 44 12.53 -9.85 -9.01
CA LEU A 44 13.68 -8.95 -8.85
C LEU A 44 15.01 -9.71 -8.73
N ALA A 45 14.97 -10.97 -8.30
CA ALA A 45 16.15 -11.81 -8.11
C ALA A 45 16.53 -12.60 -9.37
N SER A 46 15.59 -13.37 -9.93
CA SER A 46 15.85 -14.28 -11.06
C SER A 46 15.52 -13.69 -12.42
N ARG A 47 14.78 -12.58 -12.49
CA ARG A 47 14.22 -11.98 -13.73
C ARG A 47 13.27 -12.92 -14.50
N GLU A 48 12.87 -14.03 -13.91
CA GLU A 48 11.92 -14.96 -14.51
C GLU A 48 10.49 -14.43 -14.39
N ASP A 49 9.65 -14.78 -15.36
CA ASP A 49 8.24 -14.42 -15.39
C ASP A 49 7.48 -15.07 -14.22
N LEU A 50 6.58 -14.28 -13.64
CA LEU A 50 5.79 -14.65 -12.49
C LEU A 50 4.33 -14.78 -12.87
N HIS A 51 3.70 -15.82 -12.32
CA HIS A 51 2.27 -16.00 -12.41
C HIS A 51 1.59 -15.16 -11.34
N TYR A 52 0.57 -14.41 -11.76
CA TYR A 52 -0.22 -13.61 -10.85
C TYR A 52 -1.19 -14.49 -10.06
N LEU A 53 -1.16 -14.43 -8.74
CA LEU A 53 -2.02 -15.25 -7.87
C LEU A 53 -3.37 -14.60 -7.54
N GLY A 54 -3.57 -13.33 -7.91
CA GLY A 54 -4.74 -12.58 -7.44
C GLY A 54 -4.55 -12.04 -6.03
N GLY A 55 -5.42 -11.10 -5.61
CA GLY A 55 -5.60 -10.74 -4.21
C GLY A 55 -6.19 -11.87 -3.36
N ALA A 56 -6.46 -13.04 -3.96
CA ALA A 56 -6.96 -14.25 -3.33
C ALA A 56 -6.09 -14.74 -2.16
N ASN A 57 -4.77 -14.59 -2.29
CA ASN A 57 -3.83 -15.01 -1.25
C ASN A 57 -3.63 -13.94 -0.15
N SER A 58 -4.12 -12.72 -0.38
CA SER A 58 -4.19 -11.64 0.62
C SER A 58 -5.57 -11.49 1.26
N ALA A 59 -6.63 -12.00 0.62
CA ALA A 59 -7.98 -11.95 1.14
C ALA A 59 -8.13 -12.95 2.29
N ALA A 60 -8.73 -12.50 3.39
CA ALA A 60 -9.24 -13.43 4.38
C ALA A 60 -10.36 -14.27 3.74
N PRO A 61 -10.56 -15.53 4.18
CA PRO A 61 -11.72 -16.27 3.75
C PRO A 61 -13.02 -15.56 4.12
N PHE A 62 -14.02 -15.56 3.23
CA PHE A 62 -15.28 -14.84 3.45
C PHE A 62 -15.99 -15.21 4.76
N TRP A 63 -15.77 -16.42 5.27
CA TRP A 63 -16.34 -16.90 6.53
C TRP A 63 -15.69 -16.29 7.78
N GLU A 64 -14.49 -15.73 7.68
CA GLU A 64 -13.81 -15.01 8.76
C GLU A 64 -14.27 -13.54 8.82
N VAL A 65 -14.75 -12.99 7.72
CA VAL A 65 -15.23 -11.59 7.61
C VAL A 65 -16.76 -11.47 7.58
N LEU A 66 -17.49 -12.52 7.97
CA LEU A 66 -18.96 -12.48 8.03
C LEU A 66 -19.52 -11.29 8.83
N PRO A 67 -18.98 -10.93 10.01
CA PRO A 67 -19.49 -9.77 10.74
C PRO A 67 -19.48 -8.48 9.90
N GLU A 68 -18.44 -8.27 9.10
CA GLU A 68 -18.32 -7.11 8.21
C GLU A 68 -19.35 -7.19 7.06
N ILE A 69 -19.56 -8.38 6.50
CA ILE A 69 -20.55 -8.63 5.44
C ILE A 69 -21.97 -8.37 5.94
N PHE A 70 -22.31 -8.80 7.16
CA PHE A 70 -23.63 -8.54 7.78
C PHE A 70 -23.79 -7.07 8.24
N TYR A 71 -22.71 -6.40 8.59
CA TYR A 71 -22.72 -4.96 8.89
C TYR A 71 -22.88 -4.11 7.62
N TYR A 72 -22.51 -4.65 6.45
CA TYR A 72 -22.45 -3.91 5.20
C TYR A 72 -23.75 -3.13 4.83
N PRO A 73 -24.96 -3.71 4.94
CA PRO A 73 -26.21 -2.99 4.67
C PRO A 73 -26.46 -1.78 5.58
N LEU A 74 -25.84 -1.74 6.76
CA LEU A 74 -25.98 -0.68 7.75
C LEU A 74 -25.02 0.50 7.52
N HIS A 75 -24.07 0.37 6.59
CA HIS A 75 -23.27 1.52 6.16
C HIS A 75 -24.15 2.62 5.56
N LYS A 76 -23.77 3.88 5.80
CA LYS A 76 -24.54 5.08 5.43
C LYS A 76 -25.15 5.04 4.02
N ASN A 77 -24.38 4.72 2.99
CA ASN A 77 -24.88 4.73 1.60
C ASN A 77 -25.93 3.64 1.34
N SER A 78 -25.66 2.41 1.80
CA SER A 78 -26.60 1.29 1.66
C SER A 78 -27.82 1.44 2.55
N ALA A 79 -27.66 1.89 3.79
CA ALA A 79 -28.76 2.10 4.72
C ALA A 79 -29.74 3.16 4.20
N ILE A 80 -29.23 4.27 3.66
CA ILE A 80 -30.08 5.29 3.02
C ILE A 80 -30.81 4.71 1.81
N PHE A 81 -30.11 3.97 0.94
CA PHE A 81 -30.73 3.36 -0.23
C PHE A 81 -31.83 2.36 0.16
N LEU A 82 -31.54 1.46 1.10
CA LEU A 82 -32.51 0.49 1.62
C LEU A 82 -33.69 1.17 2.31
N ALA A 83 -33.46 2.21 3.11
CA ALA A 83 -34.54 2.96 3.76
C ALA A 83 -35.47 3.61 2.73
N VAL A 84 -34.93 4.25 1.69
CA VAL A 84 -35.74 4.82 0.60
C VAL A 84 -36.54 3.74 -0.13
N LEU A 85 -35.88 2.65 -0.49
CA LEU A 85 -36.52 1.54 -1.21
C LEU A 85 -37.63 0.88 -0.37
N PHE A 86 -37.38 0.69 0.92
CA PHE A 86 -38.34 0.17 1.88
C PHE A 86 -39.53 1.11 2.08
N SER A 87 -39.29 2.42 2.30
CA SER A 87 -40.35 3.42 2.44
C SER A 87 -41.22 3.51 1.19
N LEU A 88 -40.62 3.49 0.00
CA LEU A 88 -41.35 3.47 -1.26
C LEU A 88 -42.20 2.20 -1.40
N GLY A 89 -41.62 1.03 -1.10
CA GLY A 89 -42.35 -0.23 -1.13
C GLY A 89 -43.53 -0.26 -0.14
N ALA A 90 -43.30 0.13 1.10
CA ALA A 90 -44.34 0.16 2.13
C ALA A 90 -45.47 1.16 1.82
N LEU A 91 -45.16 2.32 1.24
CA LEU A 91 -46.17 3.31 0.82
C LEU A 91 -47.00 2.77 -0.36
N LEU A 92 -46.34 2.18 -1.35
CA LEU A 92 -46.96 1.82 -2.61
C LEU A 92 -47.76 0.51 -2.56
N LEU A 93 -47.45 -0.38 -1.62
CA LEU A 93 -48.25 -1.57 -1.33
C LEU A 93 -49.68 -1.23 -0.83
N GLN A 94 -49.93 0.00 -0.38
CA GLN A 94 -51.24 0.45 0.08
C GLN A 94 -52.23 0.72 -1.07
N PHE A 95 -51.75 0.94 -2.30
CA PHE A 95 -52.59 1.33 -3.43
C PHE A 95 -53.24 0.16 -4.18
N GLY A 96 -52.83 -1.08 -3.91
CA GLY A 96 -53.39 -2.30 -4.49
C GLY A 96 -53.35 -2.36 -6.03
N GLY A 97 -53.96 -3.40 -6.61
CA GLY A 97 -54.20 -3.52 -8.06
C GLY A 97 -52.93 -3.60 -8.93
N PRO A 98 -53.01 -3.29 -10.24
CA PRO A 98 -51.88 -3.39 -11.17
C PRO A 98 -50.72 -2.43 -10.85
N VAL A 99 -51.00 -1.36 -10.10
CA VAL A 99 -49.97 -0.42 -9.60
C VAL A 99 -48.99 -1.15 -8.68
N SER A 100 -49.47 -2.03 -7.80
CA SER A 100 -48.60 -2.81 -6.90
C SER A 100 -47.61 -3.71 -7.64
N LEU A 101 -48.01 -4.29 -8.78
CA LEU A 101 -47.15 -5.13 -9.61
C LEU A 101 -46.07 -4.30 -10.32
N LEU A 102 -46.45 -3.14 -10.86
CA LEU A 102 -45.48 -2.22 -11.48
C LEU A 102 -44.45 -1.73 -10.47
N VAL A 103 -44.88 -1.47 -9.24
CA VAL A 103 -43.99 -1.08 -8.15
C VAL A 103 -43.06 -2.21 -7.76
N LEU A 104 -43.57 -3.44 -7.61
CA LEU A 104 -42.73 -4.61 -7.32
C LEU A 104 -41.63 -4.79 -8.37
N LEU A 105 -41.96 -4.60 -9.65
CA LEU A 105 -40.98 -4.64 -10.74
C LEU A 105 -39.96 -3.50 -10.67
N LEU A 106 -40.38 -2.28 -10.31
CA LEU A 106 -39.46 -1.15 -10.12
C LEU A 106 -38.53 -1.37 -8.92
N LEU A 107 -39.05 -1.90 -7.81
CA LEU A 107 -38.25 -2.23 -6.63
C LEU A 107 -37.24 -3.33 -6.96
N LEU A 108 -37.68 -4.38 -7.67
CA LEU A 108 -36.82 -5.46 -8.15
C LEU A 108 -35.72 -4.91 -9.06
N ALA A 109 -36.07 -4.04 -10.02
CA ALA A 109 -35.10 -3.42 -10.91
C ALA A 109 -34.08 -2.57 -10.14
N ALA A 110 -34.53 -1.75 -9.19
CA ALA A 110 -33.66 -0.90 -8.38
C ALA A 110 -32.70 -1.72 -7.50
N ILE A 111 -33.21 -2.72 -6.78
CA ILE A 111 -32.37 -3.55 -5.91
C ILE A 111 -31.42 -4.44 -6.70
N THR A 112 -31.84 -4.92 -7.88
CA THR A 112 -30.97 -5.69 -8.77
C THR A 112 -29.86 -4.81 -9.34
N GLN A 113 -30.18 -3.60 -9.82
CA GLN A 113 -29.16 -2.68 -10.30
C GLN A 113 -28.14 -2.32 -9.21
N TYR A 114 -28.62 -1.97 -8.01
CA TYR A 114 -27.76 -1.67 -6.88
C TYR A 114 -26.94 -2.89 -6.42
N GLY A 115 -27.57 -4.06 -6.37
CA GLY A 115 -26.95 -5.33 -6.01
C GLY A 115 -25.78 -5.71 -6.91
N PHE A 116 -25.97 -5.62 -8.24
CA PHE A 116 -24.88 -5.85 -9.19
C PHE A 116 -23.76 -4.81 -9.05
N ALA A 117 -24.08 -3.54 -8.75
CA ALA A 117 -23.05 -2.55 -8.45
C ALA A 117 -22.27 -2.90 -7.19
N VAL A 118 -22.92 -3.47 -6.17
CA VAL A 118 -22.27 -3.99 -4.95
C VAL A 118 -21.41 -5.21 -5.24
N ILE A 119 -21.86 -6.17 -6.06
CA ILE A 119 -21.02 -7.30 -6.48
C ILE A 119 -19.76 -6.76 -7.15
N ALA A 120 -19.91 -5.87 -8.12
CA ALA A 120 -18.79 -5.32 -8.91
C ALA A 120 -17.82 -4.50 -8.05
N SER A 121 -18.31 -3.60 -7.19
CA SER A 121 -17.46 -2.79 -6.31
C SER A 121 -16.71 -3.65 -5.29
N THR A 122 -17.39 -4.64 -4.71
CA THR A 122 -16.78 -5.58 -3.77
C THR A 122 -15.76 -6.48 -4.46
N ALA A 123 -16.08 -7.00 -5.64
CA ALA A 123 -15.16 -7.81 -6.45
C ALA A 123 -13.90 -7.02 -6.83
N ALA A 124 -14.01 -5.70 -6.97
CA ALA A 124 -12.88 -4.82 -7.20
C ALA A 124 -11.99 -4.60 -5.97
N GLY A 125 -12.50 -4.91 -4.77
CA GLY A 125 -11.82 -4.71 -3.48
C GLY A 125 -12.22 -3.44 -2.74
N ASP A 126 -13.34 -2.79 -3.09
CA ASP A 126 -13.90 -1.68 -2.32
C ASP A 126 -14.74 -2.22 -1.16
N ASP A 127 -14.42 -1.77 0.05
CA ASP A 127 -15.14 -2.14 1.27
C ASP A 127 -16.35 -1.27 1.55
N SER A 128 -16.45 -0.13 0.87
CA SER A 128 -17.54 0.81 1.05
C SER A 128 -18.66 0.61 0.02
N PRO A 129 -19.94 0.72 0.43
CA PRO A 129 -21.01 0.61 -0.53
C PRO A 129 -21.08 1.77 -1.50
N PRO A 130 -21.39 1.48 -2.79
CA PRO A 130 -21.48 2.50 -3.81
C PRO A 130 -22.62 3.47 -3.46
N LYS A 131 -22.41 4.74 -3.84
CA LYS A 131 -23.46 5.75 -3.73
C LYS A 131 -24.60 5.38 -4.67
N ALA A 132 -25.84 5.50 -4.20
CA ALA A 132 -27.03 5.17 -4.99
C ALA A 132 -27.03 5.85 -6.37
N MET A 133 -26.67 7.14 -6.43
CA MET A 133 -26.61 7.88 -7.70
C MET A 133 -25.60 7.32 -8.70
N ASP A 134 -24.50 6.74 -8.22
CA ASP A 134 -23.48 6.15 -9.09
C ASP A 134 -23.87 4.73 -9.50
N ALA A 135 -24.41 3.94 -8.58
CA ALA A 135 -24.91 2.59 -8.84
C ALA A 135 -26.10 2.56 -9.83
N MET A 136 -26.96 3.59 -9.80
CA MET A 136 -28.11 3.71 -10.69
C MET A 136 -27.74 4.18 -12.11
N LYS A 137 -26.47 4.50 -12.38
CA LYS A 137 -25.99 4.76 -13.75
C LYS A 137 -25.86 3.43 -14.50
N GLY A 138 -26.29 3.40 -15.75
CA GLY A 138 -26.19 2.21 -16.60
C GLY A 138 -27.18 2.22 -17.75
N SER A 139 -27.04 1.27 -18.68
CA SER A 139 -27.98 1.10 -19.78
C SER A 139 -29.21 0.28 -19.33
N PHE A 140 -30.39 0.71 -19.77
CA PHE A 140 -31.64 -0.03 -19.53
C PHE A 140 -31.61 -1.43 -20.15
N GLU A 141 -30.88 -1.61 -21.26
CA GLU A 141 -30.68 -2.92 -21.89
C GLU A 141 -29.97 -3.89 -20.94
N LEU A 142 -28.86 -3.47 -20.33
CA LEU A 142 -28.12 -4.32 -19.39
C LEU A 142 -28.93 -4.63 -18.13
N LEU A 143 -29.70 -3.67 -17.63
CA LEU A 143 -30.64 -3.89 -16.53
C LEU A 143 -31.71 -4.93 -16.89
N GLY A 144 -32.26 -4.84 -18.11
CA GLY A 144 -33.19 -5.83 -18.64
C GLY A 144 -32.59 -7.24 -18.66
N LYS A 145 -31.32 -7.37 -19.06
CA LYS A 145 -30.60 -8.66 -19.04
C LYS A 145 -30.45 -9.23 -17.62
N LYS A 146 -30.06 -8.40 -16.64
CA LYS A 146 -29.94 -8.80 -15.22
C LYS A 146 -31.27 -9.31 -14.65
N ILE A 147 -32.36 -8.60 -14.92
CA ILE A 147 -33.71 -8.98 -14.49
C ILE A 147 -34.14 -10.27 -15.19
N LEU A 148 -33.89 -10.40 -16.50
CA LEU A 148 -34.25 -11.58 -17.27
C LEU A 148 -33.61 -12.86 -16.69
N VAL A 149 -32.32 -12.81 -16.33
CA VAL A 149 -31.63 -13.95 -15.68
C VAL A 149 -32.35 -14.35 -14.38
N GLN A 150 -32.72 -13.39 -13.53
CA GLN A 150 -33.43 -13.68 -12.28
C GLN A 150 -34.86 -14.20 -12.53
N LEU A 151 -35.55 -13.68 -13.54
CA LEU A 151 -36.89 -14.13 -13.91
C LEU A 151 -36.91 -15.58 -14.38
N ILE A 152 -35.86 -16.06 -15.06
CA ILE A 152 -35.75 -17.48 -15.46
C ILE A 152 -35.87 -18.39 -14.23
N PHE A 153 -35.13 -18.08 -13.17
CA PHE A 153 -35.21 -18.84 -11.91
C PHE A 153 -36.54 -18.66 -11.19
N GLY A 154 -37.13 -17.45 -11.22
CA GLY A 154 -38.45 -17.18 -10.66
C GLY A 154 -39.56 -17.99 -11.36
N VAL A 155 -39.53 -18.05 -12.70
CA VAL A 155 -40.46 -18.84 -13.52
C VAL A 155 -40.28 -20.34 -13.23
N PHE A 156 -39.05 -20.80 -13.06
CA PHE A 156 -38.77 -22.19 -12.66
C PHE A 156 -39.40 -22.54 -11.31
N ILE A 157 -39.20 -21.72 -10.27
CA ILE A 157 -39.83 -21.92 -8.95
C ILE A 157 -41.36 -21.93 -9.07
N TYR A 158 -41.92 -20.98 -9.81
CA TYR A 158 -43.37 -20.89 -10.02
C TYR A 158 -43.93 -22.14 -10.73
N ALA A 159 -43.25 -22.63 -11.77
CA ALA A 159 -43.65 -23.81 -12.52
C ALA A 159 -43.63 -25.07 -11.64
N VAL A 160 -42.58 -25.27 -10.84
CA VAL A 160 -42.52 -26.39 -9.88
C VAL A 160 -43.61 -26.25 -8.82
N GLY A 161 -43.89 -25.02 -8.37
CA GLY A 161 -44.98 -24.69 -7.44
C GLY A 161 -46.35 -25.20 -7.88
N LYS A 162 -46.64 -25.21 -9.19
CA LYS A 162 -47.90 -25.73 -9.74
C LYS A 162 -48.07 -27.24 -9.59
N LEU A 163 -47.01 -27.98 -9.32
CA LEU A 163 -47.07 -29.43 -9.06
C LEU A 163 -47.64 -29.74 -7.66
N GLY A 164 -47.73 -28.75 -6.77
CA GLY A 164 -48.38 -28.88 -5.46
C GLY A 164 -47.65 -29.75 -4.44
N SER A 165 -46.42 -30.21 -4.73
CA SER A 165 -45.62 -31.03 -3.81
C SER A 165 -44.68 -30.17 -2.95
N PRO A 166 -44.82 -30.17 -1.62
CA PRO A 166 -43.92 -29.42 -0.72
C PRO A 166 -42.46 -29.84 -0.86
N LEU A 167 -42.20 -31.14 -1.07
CA LEU A 167 -40.84 -31.67 -1.25
C LEU A 167 -40.20 -31.14 -2.54
N LEU A 168 -40.96 -31.09 -3.64
CA LEU A 168 -40.47 -30.53 -4.91
C LEU A 168 -40.22 -29.02 -4.79
N ASN A 169 -41.10 -28.29 -4.10
CA ASN A 169 -40.94 -26.85 -3.87
C ASN A 169 -39.68 -26.54 -3.05
N PHE A 170 -39.47 -27.29 -1.96
CA PHE A 170 -38.27 -27.17 -1.15
C PHE A 170 -37.00 -27.49 -1.96
N SER A 171 -37.02 -28.58 -2.72
CA SER A 171 -35.89 -29.00 -3.55
C SER A 171 -35.57 -27.98 -4.64
N ALA A 172 -36.60 -27.43 -5.30
CA ALA A 172 -36.43 -26.38 -6.31
C ALA A 172 -35.88 -25.09 -5.69
N PHE A 173 -36.36 -24.69 -4.51
CA PHE A 173 -35.82 -23.55 -3.79
C PHE A 173 -34.34 -23.75 -3.43
N ALA A 174 -33.99 -24.89 -2.84
CA ALA A 174 -32.59 -25.23 -2.53
C ALA A 174 -31.71 -25.22 -3.78
N LEU A 175 -32.20 -25.75 -4.90
CA LEU A 175 -31.49 -25.74 -6.17
C LEU A 175 -31.28 -24.31 -6.69
N VAL A 176 -32.28 -23.43 -6.61
CA VAL A 176 -32.14 -22.03 -7.03
C VAL A 176 -31.15 -21.29 -6.13
N VAL A 177 -31.22 -21.46 -4.81
CA VAL A 177 -30.24 -20.87 -3.89
C VAL A 177 -28.83 -21.39 -4.16
N PHE A 178 -28.69 -22.63 -4.62
CA PHE A 178 -27.42 -23.21 -5.04
C PHE A 178 -26.91 -22.65 -6.37
N VAL A 179 -27.75 -22.45 -7.38
CA VAL A 179 -27.32 -22.10 -8.76
C VAL A 179 -27.32 -20.60 -9.02
N LEU A 180 -28.29 -19.87 -8.48
CA LEU A 180 -28.46 -18.43 -8.71
C LEU A 180 -27.19 -17.62 -8.37
N PRO A 181 -26.46 -17.87 -7.28
CA PRO A 181 -25.25 -17.11 -6.97
C PRO A 181 -24.19 -17.24 -8.05
N ALA A 182 -23.89 -18.47 -8.51
CA ALA A 182 -22.98 -18.71 -9.63
C ALA A 182 -23.45 -17.99 -10.91
N SER A 183 -24.76 -17.99 -11.17
CA SER A 183 -25.34 -17.29 -12.33
C SER A 183 -25.11 -15.79 -12.29
N LEU A 184 -25.36 -15.15 -11.15
CA LEU A 184 -25.15 -13.71 -10.97
C LEU A 184 -23.67 -13.33 -10.97
N MET A 185 -22.80 -14.19 -10.41
CA MET A 185 -21.35 -14.02 -10.48
C MET A 185 -20.86 -14.09 -11.93
N MET A 186 -21.22 -15.14 -12.67
CA MET A 186 -20.87 -15.29 -14.09
C MET A 186 -21.34 -14.09 -14.92
N PHE A 187 -22.58 -13.63 -14.70
CA PHE A 187 -23.09 -12.45 -15.37
C PHE A 187 -22.24 -11.21 -15.06
N THR A 188 -21.80 -11.04 -13.80
CA THR A 188 -20.96 -9.90 -13.41
C THR A 188 -19.56 -9.95 -14.04
N LEU A 189 -19.07 -11.14 -14.36
CA LEU A 189 -17.74 -11.34 -14.95
C LEU A 189 -17.74 -11.18 -16.48
N GLU A 190 -18.80 -11.64 -17.15
CA GLU A 190 -18.84 -11.72 -18.61
C GLU A 190 -19.86 -10.78 -19.29
N ASP A 191 -20.74 -10.13 -18.52
CA ASP A 191 -21.83 -9.27 -19.00
C ASP A 191 -22.76 -9.94 -20.04
N ASP A 192 -22.81 -11.28 -20.05
CA ASP A 192 -23.58 -12.07 -21.01
C ASP A 192 -24.60 -13.02 -20.34
N ILE A 193 -25.80 -13.09 -20.94
CA ILE A 193 -26.88 -13.96 -20.45
C ILE A 193 -26.57 -15.43 -20.73
N THR A 194 -26.00 -15.75 -21.91
CA THR A 194 -25.83 -17.15 -22.32
C THR A 194 -24.86 -17.85 -21.38
N SER A 195 -23.78 -17.19 -21.01
CA SER A 195 -22.84 -17.67 -19.99
C SER A 195 -23.46 -17.79 -18.61
N ALA A 196 -24.31 -16.83 -18.20
CA ALA A 196 -24.95 -16.84 -16.88
C ALA A 196 -25.95 -17.99 -16.68
N VAL A 197 -26.47 -18.59 -17.75
CA VAL A 197 -27.38 -19.75 -17.68
C VAL A 197 -26.77 -21.04 -18.22
N ASN A 198 -25.53 -21.02 -18.70
CA ASN A 198 -24.86 -22.18 -19.26
C ASN A 198 -24.43 -23.15 -18.14
N PRO A 199 -24.95 -24.39 -18.10
CA PRO A 199 -24.62 -25.35 -17.04
C PRO A 199 -23.13 -25.65 -16.94
N SER A 200 -22.42 -25.72 -18.07
CA SER A 200 -20.98 -26.01 -18.08
C SER A 200 -20.16 -24.88 -17.48
N ALA A 201 -20.50 -23.63 -17.77
CA ALA A 201 -19.83 -22.45 -17.22
C ALA A 201 -20.11 -22.32 -15.71
N LEU A 202 -21.35 -22.56 -15.30
CA LEU A 202 -21.76 -22.54 -13.89
C LEU A 202 -21.05 -23.63 -13.07
N LEU A 203 -21.05 -24.88 -13.56
CA LEU A 203 -20.33 -25.98 -12.92
C LEU A 203 -18.81 -25.74 -12.92
N GLY A 204 -18.28 -25.11 -13.96
CA GLY A 204 -16.91 -24.64 -14.02
C GLY A 204 -16.61 -23.67 -12.88
N LEU A 205 -17.38 -22.58 -12.74
CA LEU A 205 -17.18 -21.60 -11.66
C LEU A 205 -17.29 -22.23 -10.27
N ILE A 206 -18.29 -23.09 -10.06
CA ILE A 206 -18.48 -23.84 -8.80
C ILE A 206 -17.26 -24.72 -8.52
N GLY A 207 -16.75 -25.42 -9.54
CA GLY A 207 -15.56 -26.27 -9.43
C GLY A 207 -14.29 -25.49 -9.10
N HIS A 208 -14.09 -24.31 -9.69
CA HIS A 208 -12.95 -23.43 -9.41
C HIS A 208 -12.96 -22.87 -7.99
N ILE A 209 -14.14 -22.54 -7.45
CA ILE A 209 -14.29 -22.11 -6.05
C ILE A 209 -14.17 -23.31 -5.09
N GLY A 210 -14.64 -24.49 -5.50
CA GLY A 210 -14.54 -25.74 -4.74
C GLY A 210 -15.38 -25.74 -3.47
N TRP A 211 -14.81 -26.22 -2.35
CA TRP A 211 -15.53 -26.35 -1.06
C TRP A 211 -16.06 -25.01 -0.54
N GLY A 212 -15.39 -23.89 -0.85
CA GLY A 212 -15.87 -22.56 -0.49
C GLY A 212 -17.28 -22.27 -1.03
N TYR A 213 -17.65 -22.86 -2.17
CA TYR A 213 -18.98 -22.67 -2.76
C TYR A 213 -20.07 -23.38 -1.96
N LEU A 214 -19.79 -24.56 -1.41
CA LEU A 214 -20.75 -25.27 -0.55
C LEU A 214 -21.02 -24.47 0.73
N LEU A 215 -19.98 -23.84 1.29
CA LEU A 215 -20.13 -22.97 2.44
C LEU A 215 -20.93 -21.70 2.09
N LEU A 216 -20.65 -21.08 0.93
CA LEU A 216 -21.43 -19.97 0.39
C LEU A 216 -22.92 -20.36 0.26
N PHE A 217 -23.20 -21.52 -0.31
CA PHE A 217 -24.55 -22.06 -0.45
C PHE A 217 -25.24 -22.21 0.91
N ILE A 218 -24.59 -22.83 1.90
CA ILE A 218 -25.16 -22.99 3.24
C ILE A 218 -25.50 -21.63 3.85
N PHE A 219 -24.60 -20.65 3.76
CA PHE A 219 -24.87 -19.30 4.27
C PHE A 219 -26.05 -18.65 3.57
N LEU A 220 -26.10 -18.68 2.23
CA LEU A 220 -27.20 -18.09 1.46
C LEU A 220 -28.54 -18.81 1.72
N PHE A 221 -28.50 -20.13 1.94
CA PHE A 221 -29.67 -20.93 2.28
C PHE A 221 -30.23 -20.58 3.65
N VAL A 222 -29.38 -20.53 4.68
CA VAL A 222 -29.76 -20.12 6.03
C VAL A 222 -30.24 -18.66 6.04
N LEU A 223 -29.53 -17.78 5.34
CA LEU A 223 -29.89 -16.37 5.22
C LEU A 223 -31.28 -16.20 4.59
N SER A 224 -31.55 -16.88 3.46
CA SER A 224 -32.86 -16.84 2.80
C SER A 224 -33.98 -17.44 3.65
N GLY A 225 -33.68 -18.52 4.40
CA GLY A 225 -34.64 -19.14 5.31
C GLY A 225 -34.96 -18.30 6.56
N SER A 226 -34.00 -17.50 7.03
CA SER A 226 -34.14 -16.70 8.25
C SER A 226 -35.26 -15.66 8.16
N SER A 227 -35.45 -15.02 6.99
CA SER A 227 -36.55 -14.09 6.74
C SER A 227 -37.92 -14.74 6.92
N ILE A 228 -38.09 -15.98 6.45
CA ILE A 228 -39.35 -16.71 6.58
C ILE A 228 -39.54 -17.15 8.03
N GLY A 229 -38.50 -17.70 8.66
CA GLY A 229 -38.55 -18.15 10.06
C GLY A 229 -38.95 -17.04 11.03
N PHE A 230 -38.40 -15.83 10.84
CA PHE A 230 -38.72 -14.67 11.67
C PHE A 230 -40.19 -14.23 11.56
N VAL A 231 -40.75 -14.27 10.34
CA VAL A 231 -42.16 -13.95 10.09
C VAL A 231 -43.08 -14.98 10.72
N VAL A 232 -42.76 -16.27 10.62
CA VAL A 232 -43.56 -17.34 11.23
C VAL A 232 -43.59 -17.19 12.76
N MET A 233 -42.45 -16.86 13.38
CA MET A 233 -42.39 -16.64 14.83
C MET A 233 -43.24 -15.47 15.33
N LEU A 234 -43.45 -14.44 14.51
CA LEU A 234 -44.25 -13.26 14.86
C LEU A 234 -45.70 -13.34 14.39
N SER A 235 -46.09 -14.44 13.74
CA SER A 235 -47.35 -14.52 13.02
C SER A 235 -48.60 -14.43 13.90
N ASP A 236 -48.50 -14.86 15.16
CA ASP A 236 -49.60 -14.82 16.13
C ASP A 236 -49.75 -13.46 16.83
N ASP A 237 -48.69 -12.65 16.88
CA ASP A 237 -48.62 -11.41 17.67
C ASP A 237 -48.85 -10.13 16.84
N VAL A 238 -48.78 -10.23 15.51
CA VAL A 238 -48.65 -9.09 14.61
C VAL A 238 -49.62 -9.19 13.43
N SER A 239 -50.21 -8.06 13.04
CA SER A 239 -51.09 -8.00 11.85
C SER A 239 -50.39 -8.45 10.56
N GLU A 240 -51.15 -9.06 9.64
CA GLU A 240 -50.64 -9.53 8.34
C GLU A 240 -49.91 -8.44 7.54
N SER A 241 -50.42 -7.21 7.56
CA SER A 241 -49.79 -6.07 6.86
C SER A 241 -48.41 -5.74 7.44
N THR A 242 -48.27 -5.81 8.77
CA THR A 242 -47.00 -5.56 9.44
C THR A 242 -46.02 -6.71 9.22
N LEU A 243 -46.49 -7.95 9.17
CA LEU A 243 -45.67 -9.11 8.81
C LEU A 243 -45.13 -9.01 7.39
N LEU A 244 -45.95 -8.56 6.42
CA LEU A 244 -45.51 -8.31 5.04
C LEU A 244 -44.43 -7.22 4.96
N ILE A 245 -44.57 -6.16 5.77
CA ILE A 245 -43.57 -5.09 5.86
C ILE A 245 -42.25 -5.63 6.45
N ILE A 246 -42.31 -6.41 7.54
CA ILE A 246 -41.14 -7.05 8.15
C ILE A 246 -40.47 -8.00 7.16
N LEU A 247 -41.26 -8.82 6.45
CA LEU A 247 -40.76 -9.72 5.42
C LEU A 247 -40.03 -8.95 4.32
N ALA A 248 -40.63 -7.90 3.78
CA ALA A 248 -40.03 -7.09 2.72
C ALA A 248 -38.71 -6.42 3.18
N GLY A 249 -38.68 -5.84 4.39
CA GLY A 249 -37.47 -5.23 4.95
C GLY A 249 -36.35 -6.26 5.16
N SER A 250 -36.68 -7.41 5.76
CA SER A 250 -35.71 -8.49 5.99
C SER A 250 -35.20 -9.11 4.68
N ALA A 251 -36.05 -9.21 3.65
CA ALA A 251 -35.68 -9.71 2.33
C ALA A 251 -34.72 -8.74 1.62
N LEU A 252 -34.99 -7.42 1.67
CA LEU A 252 -34.09 -6.41 1.09
C LEU A 252 -32.72 -6.40 1.78
N TYR A 253 -32.69 -6.51 3.10
CA TYR A 253 -31.46 -6.64 3.87
C TYR A 253 -30.68 -7.91 3.47
N SER A 254 -31.34 -9.07 3.50
CA SER A 254 -30.74 -10.37 3.19
C SER A 254 -30.21 -10.42 1.76
N LEU A 255 -30.92 -9.83 0.81
CA LEU A 255 -30.50 -9.75 -0.58
C LEU A 255 -29.22 -8.91 -0.72
N LEU A 256 -29.10 -7.81 0.02
CA LEU A 256 -27.90 -6.98 0.00
C LEU A 256 -26.69 -7.68 0.64
N VAL A 257 -26.90 -8.40 1.75
CA VAL A 257 -25.89 -9.28 2.36
C VAL A 257 -25.44 -10.35 1.34
N ALA A 258 -26.38 -10.97 0.63
CA ALA A 258 -26.07 -11.95 -0.40
C ALA A 258 -25.23 -11.33 -1.55
N TYR A 259 -25.58 -10.13 -2.04
CA TYR A 259 -24.80 -9.43 -3.05
C TYR A 259 -23.36 -9.12 -2.59
N ARG A 260 -23.19 -8.63 -1.35
CA ARG A 260 -21.87 -8.39 -0.77
C ARG A 260 -21.07 -9.69 -0.65
N LEU A 261 -21.70 -10.77 -0.17
CA LEU A 261 -21.06 -12.07 -0.03
C LEU A 261 -20.62 -12.65 -1.39
N MET A 262 -21.45 -12.49 -2.42
CA MET A 262 -21.10 -12.90 -3.79
C MET A 262 -19.92 -12.10 -4.35
N GLY A 263 -19.94 -10.77 -4.23
CA GLY A 263 -18.84 -9.91 -4.66
C GLY A 263 -17.54 -10.23 -3.91
N TYR A 264 -17.62 -10.49 -2.61
CA TYR A 264 -16.44 -10.86 -1.81
C TYR A 264 -15.90 -12.23 -2.21
N THR A 265 -16.78 -13.17 -2.56
CA THR A 265 -16.34 -14.47 -3.09
C THR A 265 -15.58 -14.30 -4.41
N ILE A 266 -16.04 -13.43 -5.32
CA ILE A 266 -15.29 -13.11 -6.54
C ILE A 266 -13.93 -12.51 -6.18
N PHE A 267 -13.87 -11.55 -5.25
CA PHE A 267 -12.62 -10.95 -4.78
C PHE A 267 -11.64 -12.00 -4.20
N GLN A 268 -12.14 -12.91 -3.36
CA GLN A 268 -11.37 -13.97 -2.74
C GLN A 268 -10.85 -14.99 -3.77
N TYR A 269 -11.59 -15.29 -4.84
CA TYR A 269 -11.21 -16.31 -5.83
C TYR A 269 -10.77 -15.71 -7.18
N GLN A 270 -10.51 -14.40 -7.24
CA GLN A 270 -10.23 -13.65 -8.47
C GLN A 270 -9.10 -14.26 -9.32
N GLY A 271 -8.04 -14.77 -8.68
CA GLY A 271 -6.89 -15.36 -9.37
C GLY A 271 -7.22 -16.66 -10.11
N VAL A 272 -8.11 -17.49 -9.55
CA VAL A 272 -8.54 -18.75 -10.17
C VAL A 272 -9.64 -18.49 -11.20
N LEU A 273 -10.47 -17.46 -10.99
CA LEU A 273 -11.54 -17.04 -11.91
C LEU A 273 -11.02 -16.21 -13.10
N GLY A 274 -9.71 -15.93 -13.18
CA GLY A 274 -9.12 -15.12 -14.26
C GLY A 274 -9.49 -13.63 -14.21
N PHE A 275 -9.96 -13.14 -13.07
CA PHE A 275 -10.38 -11.75 -12.88
C PHE A 275 -9.27 -10.90 -12.23
N VAL A 276 -9.00 -9.71 -12.78
CA VAL A 276 -8.03 -8.75 -12.23
C VAL A 276 -8.70 -7.38 -12.10
N SER A 277 -8.85 -6.87 -10.87
CA SER A 277 -9.55 -5.61 -10.64
C SER A 277 -8.79 -4.37 -11.17
N GLU A 278 -9.53 -3.32 -11.54
CA GLU A 278 -8.95 -2.03 -11.97
C GLU A 278 -8.14 -1.35 -10.86
N ASP A 279 -8.58 -1.43 -9.60
CA ASP A 279 -7.84 -0.86 -8.47
C ASP A 279 -6.49 -1.54 -8.27
N GLN A 280 -6.41 -2.83 -8.56
CA GLN A 280 -5.15 -3.54 -8.54
C GLN A 280 -4.25 -3.13 -9.70
N LYS A 281 -4.82 -2.93 -10.91
CA LYS A 281 -4.09 -2.33 -12.04
C LYS A 281 -3.57 -0.92 -11.72
N ASN A 282 -4.35 -0.12 -10.97
CA ASN A 282 -3.98 1.24 -10.56
C ASN A 282 -2.91 1.26 -9.45
N LYS A 283 -2.98 0.35 -8.46
CA LYS A 283 -1.92 0.15 -7.44
C LYS A 283 -0.58 -0.22 -8.10
N VAL A 284 -0.64 -1.14 -9.06
CA VAL A 284 0.51 -1.55 -9.88
C VAL A 284 1.11 -0.37 -10.67
N ARG A 285 0.27 0.48 -11.27
CA ARG A 285 0.72 1.71 -11.96
C ARG A 285 1.38 2.72 -11.01
N ARG A 286 0.84 2.93 -9.81
CA ARG A 286 1.42 3.81 -8.79
C ARG A 286 2.79 3.31 -8.29
N ARG A 287 3.07 2.01 -8.37
CA ARG A 287 4.35 1.44 -7.96
C ARG A 287 5.49 1.63 -8.96
N LYS A 288 5.18 1.71 -10.27
CA LYS A 288 6.19 2.09 -11.29
C LYS A 288 6.82 3.46 -11.00
N SER A 289 6.14 4.36 -10.27
CA SER A 289 6.61 5.72 -10.03
C SER A 289 7.37 5.93 -8.72
N SER A 290 7.35 5.01 -7.74
CA SER A 290 7.94 5.23 -6.42
C SER A 290 8.64 3.99 -5.86
N ASN A 291 9.98 4.07 -5.73
CA ASN A 291 10.85 3.15 -4.96
C ASN A 291 11.11 1.71 -5.46
N THR A 292 11.40 1.53 -6.76
CA THR A 292 11.90 0.24 -7.27
C THR A 292 13.33 -0.09 -6.82
N ILE A 293 14.15 0.90 -6.47
CA ILE A 293 15.58 0.69 -6.18
C ILE A 293 15.80 0.10 -4.78
N ASP A 294 15.18 0.67 -3.74
CA ASP A 294 15.34 0.16 -2.38
C ASP A 294 14.86 -1.29 -2.27
N ALA A 295 13.72 -1.61 -2.90
CA ALA A 295 13.20 -2.97 -2.97
C ALA A 295 14.16 -3.93 -3.72
N LYS A 296 14.78 -3.48 -4.82
CA LYS A 296 15.79 -4.26 -5.55
C LYS A 296 17.04 -4.51 -4.71
N VAL A 297 17.53 -3.49 -4.00
CA VAL A 297 18.69 -3.60 -3.12
C VAL A 297 18.39 -4.58 -1.99
N GLU A 298 17.23 -4.49 -1.34
CA GLU A 298 16.82 -5.39 -0.27
C GLU A 298 16.77 -6.86 -0.73
N VAL A 299 16.17 -7.12 -1.89
CA VAL A 299 16.12 -8.46 -2.48
C VAL A 299 17.53 -8.98 -2.79
N LEU A 300 18.39 -8.17 -3.40
CA LEU A 300 19.77 -8.57 -3.73
C LEU A 300 20.59 -8.88 -2.47
N VAL A 301 20.44 -8.10 -1.40
CA VAL A 301 21.11 -8.33 -0.12
C VAL A 301 20.65 -9.64 0.52
N LYS A 302 19.34 -9.94 0.52
CA LYS A 302 18.79 -11.20 1.05
C LYS A 302 19.21 -12.43 0.24
N GLU A 303 19.44 -12.27 -1.06
CA GLU A 303 19.98 -13.30 -1.95
C GLU A 303 21.52 -13.44 -1.86
N GLY A 304 22.20 -12.67 -1.00
CA GLY A 304 23.66 -12.69 -0.87
C GLY A 304 24.41 -12.06 -2.05
N ARG A 305 23.71 -11.38 -2.97
CA ARG A 305 24.28 -10.76 -4.17
C ARG A 305 24.77 -9.33 -3.88
N TYR A 306 25.68 -9.19 -2.92
CA TYR A 306 26.14 -7.89 -2.40
C TYR A 306 26.77 -6.98 -3.47
N GLU A 307 27.59 -7.54 -4.36
CA GLU A 307 28.23 -6.76 -5.45
C GLU A 307 27.21 -6.14 -6.42
N ASN A 308 26.12 -6.85 -6.70
CA ASN A 308 25.05 -6.33 -7.55
C ASN A 308 24.28 -5.20 -6.85
N ALA A 309 24.02 -5.34 -5.55
CA ALA A 309 23.43 -4.29 -4.73
C ALA A 309 24.33 -3.04 -4.68
N LEU A 310 25.64 -3.25 -4.52
CA LEU A 310 26.65 -2.20 -4.50
C LEU A 310 26.68 -1.44 -5.84
N LYS A 311 26.70 -2.15 -6.96
CA LYS A 311 26.64 -1.56 -8.31
C LYS A 311 25.38 -0.72 -8.52
N LEU A 312 24.24 -1.20 -8.03
CA LEU A 312 22.96 -0.50 -8.14
C LEU A 312 22.95 0.79 -7.30
N LEU A 313 23.37 0.72 -6.03
CA LEU A 313 23.44 1.88 -5.13
C LEU A 313 24.44 2.93 -5.62
N ARG A 314 25.63 2.53 -6.08
CA ARG A 314 26.62 3.43 -6.67
C ARG A 314 26.07 4.19 -7.87
N LYS A 315 25.39 3.49 -8.77
CA LYS A 315 24.74 4.12 -9.93
C LYS A 315 23.71 5.16 -9.49
N GLU A 316 22.90 4.87 -8.48
CA GLU A 316 21.88 5.80 -7.99
C GLU A 316 22.49 7.01 -7.29
N VAL A 317 23.57 6.85 -6.50
CA VAL A 317 24.30 7.97 -5.89
C VAL A 317 24.89 8.89 -6.96
N THR A 318 25.42 8.35 -8.06
CA THR A 318 25.93 9.15 -9.18
C THR A 318 24.82 9.90 -9.91
N GLN A 319 23.66 9.26 -10.14
CA GLN A 319 22.55 9.86 -10.88
C GLN A 319 21.72 10.85 -10.05
N ARG A 320 21.58 10.60 -8.75
CA ARG A 320 20.74 11.38 -7.82
C ARG A 320 21.48 11.58 -6.49
N PRO A 321 22.52 12.43 -6.46
CA PRO A 321 23.39 12.58 -5.30
C PRO A 321 22.68 13.12 -4.05
N GLY A 322 21.56 13.84 -4.19
CA GLY A 322 20.82 14.43 -3.06
C GLY A 322 20.01 13.43 -2.21
N ARG A 323 19.92 12.14 -2.60
CA ARG A 323 19.15 11.13 -1.84
C ARG A 323 19.96 10.54 -0.69
N ILE A 324 19.86 11.17 0.48
CA ILE A 324 20.66 10.80 1.66
C ILE A 324 20.52 9.34 2.10
N HIS A 325 19.32 8.76 2.01
CA HIS A 325 19.06 7.36 2.37
C HIS A 325 19.86 6.36 1.50
N VAL A 326 20.09 6.69 0.23
CA VAL A 326 20.87 5.84 -0.68
C VAL A 326 22.34 5.81 -0.26
N HIS A 327 22.89 6.95 0.18
CA HIS A 327 24.24 7.02 0.73
C HIS A 327 24.37 6.24 2.04
N GLU A 328 23.34 6.28 2.89
CA GLU A 328 23.30 5.52 4.14
C GLU A 328 23.32 4.01 3.87
N ASN A 329 22.48 3.54 2.95
CA ASN A 329 22.43 2.13 2.54
C ASN A 329 23.75 1.68 1.90
N LEU A 330 24.38 2.53 1.07
CA LEU A 330 25.68 2.25 0.48
C LEU A 330 26.78 2.14 1.53
N SER A 331 26.83 3.09 2.47
CA SER A 331 27.76 3.08 3.60
C SER A 331 27.60 1.82 4.46
N LYS A 332 26.35 1.47 4.83
CA LYS A 332 26.04 0.25 5.59
C LYS A 332 26.48 -1.02 4.84
N LEU A 333 26.19 -1.11 3.54
CA LEU A 333 26.55 -2.27 2.73
C LEU A 333 28.07 -2.45 2.63
N LEU A 334 28.82 -1.38 2.36
CA LEU A 334 30.28 -1.40 2.31
C LEU A 334 30.89 -1.85 3.65
N LYS A 335 30.35 -1.35 4.76
CA LYS A 335 30.79 -1.74 6.11
C LYS A 335 30.51 -3.21 6.41
N VAL A 336 29.34 -3.73 6.04
CA VAL A 336 28.98 -5.16 6.20
C VAL A 336 29.87 -6.06 5.33
N MET A 337 30.23 -5.61 4.12
CA MET A 337 31.16 -6.33 3.24
C MET A 337 32.61 -6.30 3.72
N GLY A 338 32.96 -5.46 4.70
CA GLY A 338 34.33 -5.26 5.18
C GLY A 338 35.23 -4.49 4.21
N ASP A 339 34.66 -3.86 3.17
CA ASP A 339 35.40 -3.08 2.17
C ASP A 339 35.69 -1.66 2.71
N MET A 340 36.62 -1.60 3.69
CA MET A 340 36.92 -0.38 4.44
C MET A 340 37.51 0.73 3.56
N GLU A 341 38.29 0.37 2.53
CA GLU A 341 38.89 1.33 1.58
C GLU A 341 37.81 2.08 0.80
N ARG A 342 36.84 1.34 0.21
CA ARG A 342 35.74 1.97 -0.51
C ARG A 342 34.76 2.65 0.42
N TRP A 343 34.59 2.14 1.64
CA TRP A 343 33.77 2.77 2.67
C TRP A 343 34.31 4.17 2.99
N GLN A 344 35.60 4.30 3.31
CA GLN A 344 36.25 5.59 3.58
C GLN A 344 36.15 6.56 2.40
N THR A 345 36.47 6.08 1.18
CA THR A 345 36.35 6.89 -0.04
C THR A 345 34.92 7.43 -0.22
N HIS A 346 33.90 6.61 0.03
CA HIS A 346 32.49 7.03 -0.03
C HIS A 346 32.13 8.04 1.07
N GLY A 347 32.75 7.93 2.24
CA GLY A 347 32.56 8.83 3.38
C GLY A 347 32.77 10.30 3.02
N HIS A 348 33.79 10.62 2.22
CA HIS A 348 34.04 12.00 1.77
C HIS A 348 32.86 12.58 0.98
N LEU A 349 32.32 11.82 0.02
CA LEU A 349 31.16 12.24 -0.76
C LEU A 349 29.90 12.33 0.12
N TYR A 350 29.68 11.32 0.97
CA TYR A 350 28.50 11.26 1.83
C TYR A 350 28.45 12.46 2.79
N MET A 351 29.57 12.84 3.41
CA MET A 351 29.65 14.01 4.28
C MET A 351 29.41 15.31 3.52
N LYS A 352 29.92 15.44 2.29
CA LYS A 352 29.65 16.61 1.45
C LYS A 352 28.16 16.76 1.13
N VAL A 353 27.48 15.66 0.83
CA VAL A 353 26.03 15.66 0.60
C VAL A 353 25.27 15.99 1.90
N ALA A 354 25.65 15.41 3.03
CA ALA A 354 25.03 15.70 4.32
C ALA A 354 25.17 17.18 4.71
N PHE A 355 26.35 17.76 4.50
CA PHE A 355 26.60 19.19 4.68
C PHE A 355 25.71 20.04 3.77
N GLY A 356 25.59 19.71 2.48
CA GLY A 356 24.76 20.45 1.53
C GLY A 356 23.27 20.45 1.87
N LEU A 357 22.79 19.51 2.68
CA LEU A 357 21.41 19.46 3.18
C LEU A 357 21.20 20.30 4.46
N GLY A 358 22.27 20.81 5.08
CA GLY A 358 22.21 21.62 6.30
C GLY A 358 21.93 20.84 7.59
N ASP A 359 22.07 19.52 7.59
CA ASP A 359 21.85 18.67 8.79
C ASP A 359 23.16 18.48 9.57
N ASP A 360 23.52 19.48 10.37
CA ASP A 360 24.79 19.51 11.12
C ASP A 360 24.91 18.38 12.15
N SER A 361 23.79 18.01 12.77
CA SER A 361 23.76 16.93 13.76
C SER A 361 24.09 15.60 13.09
N ARG A 362 23.46 15.30 11.94
CA ARG A 362 23.79 14.10 11.15
C ARG A 362 25.23 14.14 10.67
N LEU A 363 25.72 15.28 10.19
CA LEU A 363 27.10 15.44 9.74
C LEU A 363 28.10 15.13 10.85
N TYR A 364 27.86 15.64 12.06
CA TYR A 364 28.69 15.37 13.24
C TYR A 364 28.75 13.87 13.58
N PHE A 365 27.59 13.21 13.72
CA PHE A 365 27.56 11.78 14.05
C PHE A 365 28.14 10.91 12.93
N LEU A 366 27.92 11.30 11.68
CA LEU A 366 28.51 10.64 10.52
C LEU A 366 30.04 10.74 10.57
N TYR A 367 30.60 11.92 10.86
CA TYR A 367 32.04 12.07 11.01
C TYR A 367 32.60 11.21 12.15
N CYS A 368 31.96 11.22 13.33
CA CYS A 368 32.40 10.41 14.45
C CYS A 368 32.45 8.91 14.07
N GLN A 369 31.45 8.41 13.36
CA GLN A 369 31.45 7.01 12.91
C GLN A 369 32.66 6.65 12.04
N TYR A 370 33.09 7.54 11.16
CA TYR A 370 34.24 7.32 10.28
C TYR A 370 35.56 7.50 11.02
N HIS A 371 35.65 8.51 11.89
CA HIS A 371 36.82 8.77 12.71
C HIS A 371 37.09 7.68 13.75
N ASP A 372 36.03 7.10 14.35
CA ASP A 372 36.16 5.99 15.29
C ASP A 372 36.70 4.72 14.62
N ALA A 373 36.44 4.55 13.32
CA ALA A 373 36.94 3.44 12.53
C ALA A 373 38.36 3.67 12.00
N ASP A 374 38.71 4.92 11.70
CA ASP A 374 40.06 5.34 11.32
C ASP A 374 40.34 6.76 11.85
N SER A 375 41.22 6.84 12.86
CA SER A 375 41.61 8.10 13.48
C SER A 375 42.30 9.07 12.51
N GLY A 376 42.83 8.58 11.38
CA GLY A 376 43.42 9.39 10.31
C GLY A 376 42.38 9.99 9.37
N PHE A 377 41.10 9.61 9.47
CA PHE A 377 40.07 10.08 8.56
C PHE A 377 39.77 11.57 8.74
N ILE A 378 40.03 12.34 7.68
CA ILE A 378 39.73 13.78 7.59
C ILE A 378 38.95 14.01 6.28
N PRO A 379 37.77 14.68 6.31
CA PRO A 379 36.98 14.94 5.10
C PRO A 379 37.76 15.70 4.03
N GLU A 380 37.65 15.37 2.74
CA GLU A 380 38.37 16.11 1.69
C GLU A 380 37.86 17.55 1.49
N ALA A 381 36.55 17.76 1.64
CA ALA A 381 35.93 19.06 1.41
C ALA A 381 36.25 20.05 2.55
N PRO A 382 36.89 21.20 2.27
CA PRO A 382 37.31 22.16 3.30
C PRO A 382 36.11 22.79 4.02
N GLU A 383 35.00 23.03 3.33
CA GLU A 383 33.75 23.51 3.92
C GLU A 383 33.17 22.54 4.96
N VAL A 384 33.32 21.24 4.74
CA VAL A 384 32.88 20.19 5.67
C VAL A 384 33.79 20.17 6.91
N ARG A 385 35.12 20.28 6.74
CA ARG A 385 36.07 20.39 7.86
C ARG A 385 35.77 21.59 8.73
N HIS A 386 35.54 22.76 8.10
CA HIS A 386 35.21 23.99 8.80
C HIS A 386 33.92 23.85 9.62
N ARG A 387 32.85 23.34 9.01
CA ARG A 387 31.57 23.15 9.72
C ARG A 387 31.66 22.12 10.85
N LEU A 388 32.38 21.03 10.64
CA LEU A 388 32.61 20.05 11.71
C LEU A 388 33.40 20.67 12.86
N ALA A 389 34.44 21.46 12.59
CA ALA A 389 35.20 22.14 13.63
C ALA A 389 34.34 23.10 14.46
N GLU A 390 33.38 23.81 13.84
CA GLU A 390 32.38 24.59 14.58
C GLU A 390 31.54 23.72 15.51
N GLN A 391 31.06 22.56 15.03
CA GLN A 391 30.30 21.61 15.84
C GLN A 391 31.11 21.04 17.01
N PHE A 392 32.40 20.74 16.80
CA PHE A 392 33.30 20.27 17.85
C PHE A 392 33.57 21.37 18.89
N SER A 393 33.78 22.61 18.45
CA SER A 393 33.97 23.78 19.32
C SER A 393 32.76 24.02 20.23
N GLN A 394 31.55 24.02 19.66
CA GLN A 394 30.30 24.21 20.40
C GLN A 394 30.05 23.12 21.45
N ARG A 395 30.64 21.93 21.27
CA ARG A 395 30.53 20.78 22.18
C ARG A 395 31.71 20.66 23.16
N GLY A 396 32.62 21.64 23.19
CA GLY A 396 33.79 21.64 24.07
C GLY A 396 34.90 20.66 23.69
N LYS A 397 34.83 20.06 22.50
CA LYS A 397 35.80 19.08 21.99
C LYS A 397 36.86 19.77 21.14
N TYR A 398 37.65 20.62 21.78
CA TYR A 398 38.54 21.55 21.11
C TYR A 398 39.72 20.89 20.39
N LYS A 399 40.25 19.77 20.90
CA LYS A 399 41.40 19.07 20.30
C LYS A 399 41.05 18.54 18.91
N GLU A 400 39.89 17.89 18.80
CA GLU A 400 39.36 17.34 17.56
C GLU A 400 39.01 18.44 16.57
N GLY A 401 38.41 19.54 17.03
CA GLY A 401 38.13 20.72 16.20
C GLY A 401 39.40 21.34 15.62
N VAL A 402 40.47 21.48 16.42
CA VAL A 402 41.78 21.98 15.94
C VAL A 402 42.41 21.01 14.93
N ALA A 403 42.34 19.70 15.18
CA ALA A 403 42.89 18.68 14.28
C ALA A 403 42.25 18.73 12.88
N LEU A 404 40.94 18.95 12.79
CA LEU A 404 40.22 19.09 11.52
C LEU A 404 40.66 20.27 10.66
N LEU A 405 41.13 21.35 11.29
CA LEU A 405 41.55 22.57 10.61
C LEU A 405 43.06 22.63 10.37
N ALA A 406 43.82 21.67 10.90
CA ALA A 406 45.26 21.60 10.73
C ALA A 406 45.63 21.54 9.23
N ASN A 407 46.60 22.35 8.82
CA ASN A 407 47.08 22.45 7.44
C ASN A 407 46.02 22.80 6.37
N LEU A 408 44.82 23.30 6.73
CA LEU A 408 43.75 23.59 5.77
C LEU A 408 44.19 24.48 4.59
N HIS A 409 45.02 25.50 4.84
CA HIS A 409 45.61 26.36 3.80
C HIS A 409 46.50 25.63 2.77
N LYS A 410 47.13 24.51 3.14
CA LYS A 410 47.95 23.69 2.24
C LYS A 410 47.10 22.71 1.45
N ASP A 411 46.15 22.10 2.15
CA ASP A 411 45.26 21.08 1.58
C ASP A 411 44.23 21.68 0.63
N ALA A 412 43.75 22.91 0.92
CA ALA A 412 42.77 23.62 0.12
C ALA A 412 43.15 25.10 -0.09
N PRO A 413 44.15 25.42 -0.94
CA PRO A 413 44.62 26.78 -1.16
C PRO A 413 43.56 27.76 -1.70
N ASN A 414 42.55 27.23 -2.40
CA ASN A 414 41.48 28.01 -3.02
C ASN A 414 40.27 28.24 -2.10
N TYR A 415 40.30 27.74 -0.86
CA TYR A 415 39.20 27.93 0.08
C TYR A 415 39.22 29.36 0.64
N LEU A 416 38.21 30.16 0.29
CA LEU A 416 38.16 31.59 0.64
C LEU A 416 37.98 31.84 2.16
N GLU A 417 37.42 30.86 2.87
CA GLU A 417 37.07 30.94 4.29
C GLU A 417 38.19 30.43 5.21
N VAL A 418 39.42 30.22 4.69
CA VAL A 418 40.61 29.91 5.51
C VAL A 418 40.81 30.91 6.66
N PRO A 419 40.64 32.25 6.49
CA PRO A 419 40.75 33.20 7.59
C PRO A 419 39.80 32.90 8.74
N ASN A 420 38.52 32.64 8.43
CA ASN A 420 37.49 32.34 9.43
C ASN A 420 37.73 31.00 10.11
N ALA A 421 38.13 29.97 9.35
CA ALA A 421 38.51 28.69 9.91
C ALA A 421 39.71 28.81 10.87
N TYR A 422 40.74 29.58 10.52
CA TYR A 422 41.90 29.76 11.39
C TYR A 422 41.64 30.68 12.58
N LEU A 423 40.73 31.63 12.45
CA LEU A 423 40.22 32.38 13.59
C LEU A 423 39.54 31.43 14.58
N LEU A 424 38.64 30.57 14.11
CA LEU A 424 38.00 29.53 14.93
C LEU A 424 39.03 28.60 15.59
N MET A 425 40.04 28.15 14.84
CA MET A 425 41.15 27.36 15.39
C MET A 425 41.88 28.11 16.51
N ALA A 426 42.25 29.37 16.29
CA ALA A 426 42.94 30.19 17.27
C ALA A 426 42.10 30.41 18.54
N THR A 427 40.79 30.62 18.38
CA THR A 427 39.84 30.71 19.50
C THR A 427 39.81 29.40 20.28
N MET A 428 39.69 28.24 19.62
CA MET A 428 39.72 26.93 20.30
C MET A 428 41.05 26.66 21.02
N LEU A 429 42.19 27.07 20.43
CA LEU A 429 43.51 26.95 21.05
C LEU A 429 43.63 27.81 22.31
N PHE A 430 43.15 29.05 22.25
CA PHE A 430 43.23 30.00 23.36
C PHE A 430 42.22 29.70 24.47
N GLU A 431 40.93 29.69 24.14
CA GLU A 431 39.85 29.58 25.11
C GLU A 431 39.65 28.15 25.60
N GLY A 432 39.86 27.16 24.72
CA GLY A 432 39.62 25.75 25.02
C GLY A 432 40.84 24.97 25.51
N LEU A 433 42.02 25.26 24.96
CA LEU A 433 43.25 24.50 25.23
C LEU A 433 44.32 25.30 26.02
N ALA A 434 44.05 26.56 26.35
CA ALA A 434 44.97 27.46 27.06
C ALA A 434 46.36 27.60 26.38
N ASP A 435 46.45 27.41 25.06
CA ASP A 435 47.69 27.52 24.28
C ASP A 435 47.75 28.87 23.54
N ALA A 436 47.93 29.95 24.31
CA ALA A 436 47.99 31.32 23.80
C ALA A 436 49.14 31.55 22.80
N ASN A 437 50.26 30.83 22.97
CA ASN A 437 51.41 30.91 22.07
C ASN A 437 51.06 30.40 20.66
N LYS A 438 50.43 29.22 20.54
CA LYS A 438 49.99 28.72 19.23
C LYS A 438 48.86 29.55 18.63
N ALA A 439 47.91 30.00 19.45
CA ALA A 439 46.84 30.88 18.98
C ALA A 439 47.42 32.15 18.31
N LEU A 440 48.43 32.79 18.91
CA LEU A 440 49.11 33.95 18.32
C LEU A 440 49.81 33.66 16.99
N GLN A 441 50.35 32.44 16.81
CA GLN A 441 50.97 32.04 15.53
C GLN A 441 49.95 32.01 14.39
N TYR A 442 48.78 31.40 14.61
CA TYR A 442 47.71 31.34 13.61
C TYR A 442 47.08 32.72 13.35
N LEU A 443 46.87 33.53 14.40
CA LEU A 443 46.38 34.91 14.24
C LEU A 443 47.38 35.78 13.45
N GLY A 444 48.68 35.63 13.72
CA GLY A 444 49.75 36.28 12.96
C GLY A 444 49.77 35.85 11.50
N PHE A 445 49.54 34.57 11.22
CA PHE A 445 49.42 34.03 9.86
C PHE A 445 48.24 34.67 9.10
N ILE A 446 47.07 34.78 9.73
CA ILE A 446 45.89 35.43 9.12
C ILE A 446 46.23 36.88 8.77
N ARG A 447 46.76 37.64 9.72
CA ARG A 447 47.10 39.05 9.51
C ARG A 447 48.12 39.28 8.40
N LYS A 448 49.07 38.34 8.22
CA LYS A 448 50.11 38.43 7.19
C LYS A 448 49.58 38.09 5.79
N ASN A 449 48.78 37.04 5.66
CA ASN A 449 48.39 36.49 4.36
C ASN A 449 46.98 36.93 3.90
N TYR A 450 46.13 37.42 4.81
CA TYR A 450 44.74 37.82 4.55
C TYR A 450 44.39 39.16 5.25
N PRO A 451 45.08 40.27 4.91
CA PRO A 451 44.90 41.55 5.60
C PRO A 451 43.49 42.13 5.46
N ASP A 452 42.85 41.95 4.31
CA ASP A 452 41.52 42.49 3.98
C ASP A 452 40.36 41.53 4.32
N SER A 453 40.60 40.52 5.16
CA SER A 453 39.57 39.56 5.55
C SER A 453 38.45 40.21 6.38
N SER A 454 37.22 39.71 6.27
CA SER A 454 36.07 40.18 7.07
C SER A 454 36.28 40.04 8.58
N CYS A 455 37.16 39.13 9.00
CA CYS A 455 37.43 38.81 10.39
C CYS A 455 38.61 39.59 11.03
N SER A 456 39.25 40.52 10.29
CA SER A 456 40.45 41.23 10.76
C SER A 456 40.28 41.94 12.11
N ASN A 457 39.10 42.50 12.39
CA ASN A 457 38.80 43.14 13.69
C ASN A 457 38.81 42.13 14.84
N GLU A 458 38.27 40.94 14.61
CA GLU A 458 38.16 39.89 15.62
C GLU A 458 39.52 39.22 15.86
N VAL A 459 40.33 39.06 14.81
CA VAL A 459 41.73 38.63 14.91
C VAL A 459 42.53 39.55 15.86
N ILE A 460 42.39 40.88 15.72
CA ILE A 460 43.08 41.83 16.60
C ILE A 460 42.61 41.68 18.04
N LYS A 461 41.29 41.57 18.26
CA LYS A 461 40.70 41.43 19.60
C LYS A 461 41.21 40.19 20.32
N ILE A 462 41.22 39.02 19.66
CA ILE A 462 41.69 37.76 20.26
C ILE A 462 43.21 37.81 20.45
N ALA A 463 43.97 38.38 19.51
CA ALA A 463 45.42 38.52 19.65
C ALA A 463 45.82 39.38 20.86
N THR A 464 45.09 40.46 21.17
CA THR A 464 45.32 41.26 22.37
C THR A 464 45.08 40.43 23.64
N LYS A 465 43.93 39.75 23.73
CA LYS A 465 43.63 38.85 24.87
C LYS A 465 44.69 37.77 25.07
N CYS A 466 45.18 37.16 23.99
CA CYS A 466 46.23 36.14 24.07
C CYS A 466 47.54 36.72 24.64
N LYS A 467 47.90 37.96 24.29
CA LYS A 467 49.09 38.63 24.83
C LYS A 467 48.92 38.97 26.30
N ASP A 468 47.75 39.47 26.68
CA ASP A 468 47.45 39.81 28.08
C ASP A 468 47.49 38.58 28.99
N ALA A 469 47.13 37.40 28.47
CA ALA A 469 47.19 36.13 29.20
C ALA A 469 48.61 35.53 29.34
N LEU A 470 49.60 36.05 28.59
CA LEU A 470 51.00 35.60 28.62
C LEU A 470 51.90 36.49 29.49
N VAL A 471 51.39 37.63 29.95
CA VAL A 471 52.02 38.56 30.91
C VAL A 471 51.59 38.18 32.30
#